data_AF-R0CBT2-F1
#
_entry.id   AF-R0CBT2-F1
#
_cell.length_a   1.000
_cell.length_b   1.000
_cell.length_c   1.000
_cell.angle_alpha   90.00
_cell.angle_beta   90.00
_cell.angle_gamma   90.00
#
_symmetry.space_group_name_H-M   'P 1'
#
loop_
_entity.id
_entity.type
_entity.pdbx_description
1 polymer ?
#
loop_
_entity_poly.entity_id
_entity_poly.type
_entity_poly.pdbx_seq_one_letter_code
_entity_poly.pdbx_strand_id
1 'polypeptide(L)'
;MSGTHKYPTISFRISPREREEIEAKILASGMSKKDYFVRSCIYNRVCVVGREELIYQLVEELKIMQTNIREVTEQFKQAEVTLSAEGLQDMRNECLDMLKAILWMLDGARYLWQDEEKSPDSGNC
;
A
#
# COMPACT_ATOMS: atom_id res chain seq x y z
N MET A 1 23.32 -26.62 19.57
CA MET A 1 22.24 -25.67 19.19
C MET A 1 21.78 -26.03 17.79
N SER A 2 20.62 -26.65 17.64
CA SER A 2 20.07 -27.03 16.33
C SER A 2 19.52 -25.79 15.61
N GLY A 3 20.42 -24.98 15.07
CA GLY A 3 20.14 -23.74 14.34
C GLY A 3 19.74 -23.99 12.88
N THR A 4 19.08 -25.09 12.58
CA THR A 4 18.69 -25.43 11.21
C THR A 4 17.37 -24.72 10.90
N HIS A 5 17.45 -23.52 10.34
CA HIS A 5 16.29 -22.85 9.77
C HIS A 5 15.63 -23.79 8.74
N LYS A 6 14.31 -24.01 8.90
CA LYS A 6 13.55 -24.97 8.07
C LYS A 6 13.59 -24.62 6.57
N TYR A 7 13.77 -23.35 6.23
CA TYR A 7 13.76 -22.83 4.87
C TYR A 7 14.84 -21.74 4.67
N PRO A 8 15.35 -21.54 3.45
CA PRO A 8 16.37 -20.53 3.15
C PRO A 8 15.81 -19.10 3.22
N THR A 9 16.69 -18.14 3.51
CA THR A 9 16.37 -16.70 3.54
C THR A 9 16.71 -16.06 2.20
N ILE A 10 15.79 -15.24 1.68
CA ILE A 10 16.01 -14.39 0.50
C ILE A 10 16.12 -12.95 0.99
N SER A 11 17.17 -12.23 0.59
CA SER A 11 17.40 -10.85 0.95
C SER A 11 17.56 -9.98 -0.30
N PHE A 12 17.00 -8.78 -0.24
CA PHE A 12 17.10 -7.77 -1.29
C PHE A 12 17.67 -6.48 -0.70
N ARG A 13 18.42 -5.73 -1.51
CA ARG A 13 18.84 -4.38 -1.16
C ARG A 13 17.86 -3.42 -1.82
N ILE A 14 17.29 -2.53 -1.02
CA ILE A 14 16.33 -1.54 -1.47
C ILE A 14 16.79 -0.16 -1.00
N SER A 15 16.55 0.85 -1.82
CA SER A 15 16.69 2.25 -1.45
C SER A 15 15.70 2.64 -0.35
N PRO A 16 15.93 3.75 0.36
CA PRO A 16 14.96 4.27 1.33
C PRO A 16 13.57 4.49 0.72
N ARG A 17 13.52 4.96 -0.53
CA ARG A 17 12.27 5.21 -1.25
C ARG A 17 11.50 3.94 -1.57
N GLU A 18 12.18 2.93 -2.11
CA GLU A 18 11.58 1.62 -2.37
C GLU A 18 11.06 0.99 -1.06
N ARG A 19 11.76 1.23 0.06
CA ARG A 19 11.30 0.79 1.37
C ARG A 19 9.99 1.44 1.77
N GLU A 20 9.87 2.76 1.67
CA GLU A 20 8.60 3.48 1.95
C GLU A 20 7.44 2.92 1.13
N GLU A 21 7.64 2.74 -0.18
CA GLU A 21 6.60 2.19 -1.06
C GLU A 21 6.22 0.75 -0.67
N ILE A 22 7.19 -0.08 -0.29
CA ILE A 22 6.93 -1.46 0.15
C ILE A 22 6.16 -1.48 1.47
N GLU A 23 6.52 -0.66 2.45
CA GLU A 23 5.81 -0.60 3.74
C GLU A 23 4.36 -0.11 3.54
N ALA A 24 4.15 0.89 2.69
CA ALA A 24 2.81 1.37 2.34
C ALA A 24 1.94 0.27 1.70
N LYS A 25 2.51 -0.53 0.78
CA LYS A 25 1.80 -1.65 0.17
C LYS A 25 1.53 -2.80 1.14
N ILE A 26 2.47 -3.09 2.06
CA ILE A 26 2.24 -4.08 3.13
C ILE A 26 1.05 -3.64 3.98
N LEU A 27 1.04 -2.38 4.42
CA LEU A 27 -0.05 -1.81 5.21
C LEU A 27 -1.39 -1.91 4.46
N ALA A 28 -1.45 -1.40 3.23
CA ALA A 28 -2.66 -1.42 2.40
C ALA A 28 -3.15 -2.82 2.04
N SER A 29 -2.27 -3.82 1.99
CA SER A 29 -2.66 -5.22 1.73
C SER A 29 -3.30 -5.92 2.93
N GLY A 30 -3.10 -5.37 4.14
CA GLY A 30 -3.48 -5.99 5.41
C GLY A 30 -2.84 -7.35 5.66
N MET A 31 -1.73 -7.67 4.98
CA MET A 31 -0.99 -8.91 5.18
C MET A 31 0.16 -8.72 6.17
N SER A 32 0.61 -9.81 6.78
CA SER A 32 1.90 -9.79 7.46
C SER A 32 3.00 -9.52 6.44
N LYS A 33 4.08 -8.82 6.84
CA LYS A 33 5.23 -8.53 5.97
C LYS A 33 5.76 -9.80 5.28
N LYS A 34 5.83 -10.91 6.01
CA LYS A 34 6.25 -12.22 5.47
C LYS A 34 5.31 -12.68 4.36
N ASP A 35 4.01 -12.68 4.61
CA ASP A 35 3.03 -13.18 3.64
C ASP A 35 2.94 -12.27 2.42
N TYR A 36 3.06 -10.95 2.63
CA TYR A 36 3.14 -9.98 1.54
C TYR A 36 4.31 -10.30 0.61
N PHE A 37 5.52 -10.48 1.14
CA PHE A 37 6.69 -10.79 0.31
C PHE A 37 6.57 -12.15 -0.37
N VAL A 38 6.16 -13.19 0.35
CA VAL A 38 6.01 -14.54 -0.23
C VAL A 38 4.98 -14.53 -1.37
N ARG A 39 3.81 -13.92 -1.16
CA ARG A 39 2.76 -13.86 -2.19
C ARG A 39 3.14 -12.95 -3.36
N SER A 40 3.77 -11.80 -3.08
CA SER A 40 4.28 -10.91 -4.12
C SER A 40 5.30 -11.61 -5.02
N CYS A 41 6.22 -12.39 -4.43
CA CYS A 41 7.26 -13.11 -5.16
C CYS A 41 6.72 -14.31 -5.96
N ILE A 42 5.72 -15.03 -5.46
CA ILE A 42 5.18 -16.22 -6.13
C ILE A 42 4.24 -15.83 -7.26
N TYR A 43 3.32 -14.89 -7.02
CA TYR A 43 2.19 -14.66 -7.91
C TYR A 43 2.33 -13.40 -8.77
N ASN A 44 3.36 -12.56 -8.53
CA ASN A 44 3.46 -11.20 -9.10
C ASN A 44 2.19 -10.35 -8.93
N ARG A 45 1.25 -10.79 -8.08
CA ARG A 45 -0.07 -10.21 -7.83
C ARG A 45 -0.45 -10.53 -6.39
N VAL A 46 -0.69 -9.49 -5.59
CA VAL A 46 -1.15 -9.65 -4.22
C VAL A 46 -2.67 -9.52 -4.23
N CYS A 47 -3.37 -10.61 -3.92
CA CYS A 47 -4.82 -10.56 -3.71
C CYS A 47 -5.10 -9.87 -2.37
N VAL A 48 -5.74 -8.70 -2.42
CA VAL A 48 -6.22 -8.01 -1.22
C VAL A 48 -7.29 -8.89 -0.58
N VAL A 49 -7.01 -9.39 0.62
CA VAL A 49 -8.00 -10.12 1.42
C VAL A 49 -8.81 -9.05 2.12
N GLY A 50 -10.01 -8.76 1.61
CA GLY A 50 -10.92 -7.75 2.16
C GLY A 50 -11.37 -8.11 3.57
N ARG A 51 -10.56 -7.77 4.57
CA ARG A 51 -10.97 -7.74 5.97
C ARG A 51 -11.51 -6.35 6.27
N GLU A 52 -12.67 -6.28 6.92
CA GLU A 52 -13.33 -5.01 7.24
C GLU A 52 -12.40 -4.03 7.96
N GLU A 53 -11.56 -4.56 8.87
CA GLU A 53 -10.51 -3.85 9.60
C GLU A 53 -9.52 -3.10 8.69
N LEU A 54 -9.14 -3.71 7.57
CA LEU A 54 -8.20 -3.13 6.61
C LEU A 54 -8.82 -1.96 5.84
N ILE A 55 -10.10 -2.08 5.49
CA ILE A 55 -10.85 -1.02 4.82
C ILE A 55 -10.99 0.17 5.77
N TYR A 56 -11.29 -0.07 7.06
CA TYR A 56 -11.36 1.02 8.04
C TYR A 56 -10.01 1.72 8.22
N GLN A 57 -8.90 0.99 8.28
CA GLN A 57 -7.57 1.59 8.35
C GLN A 57 -7.27 2.45 7.10
N LEU A 58 -7.58 1.96 5.91
CA LEU A 58 -7.44 2.73 4.66
C LEU A 58 -8.30 4.01 4.65
N VAL A 59 -9.53 3.92 5.12
CA VAL A 59 -10.42 5.08 5.24
C VAL A 59 -9.88 6.09 6.24
N GLU A 60 -9.26 5.64 7.33
CA GLU A 60 -8.68 6.52 8.34
C GLU A 60 -7.43 7.25 7.80
N GLU A 61 -6.53 6.54 7.12
CA GLU A 61 -5.37 7.15 6.45
C GLU A 61 -5.81 8.19 5.40
N LEU A 62 -6.86 7.90 4.65
CA LEU A 62 -7.45 8.85 3.70
C LEU A 62 -8.02 10.11 4.37
N LYS A 63 -8.63 9.99 5.55
CA LYS A 63 -9.12 11.14 6.32
C LYS A 63 -7.98 11.99 6.87
N ILE A 64 -6.90 11.35 7.34
CA ILE A 64 -5.69 12.04 7.80
C ILE A 64 -5.12 12.86 6.64
N MET A 65 -4.94 12.23 5.48
CA MET A 65 -4.46 12.91 4.28
C MET A 65 -5.37 14.06 3.83
N GLN A 66 -6.69 13.86 3.84
CA GLN A 66 -7.66 14.92 3.54
C GLN A 66 -7.51 16.11 4.50
N THR A 67 -7.29 15.84 5.78
CA THR A 67 -7.09 16.87 6.82
C THR A 67 -5.81 17.64 6.57
N ASN A 68 -4.69 16.93 6.33
CA ASN A 68 -3.39 17.56 6.04
C ASN A 68 -3.45 18.46 4.80
N ILE A 69 -4.09 17.98 3.72
CA ILE A 69 -4.28 18.79 2.50
C ILE A 69 -5.11 20.03 2.78
N ARG A 70 -6.17 19.91 3.59
CA ARG A 70 -7.04 21.03 3.95
C ARG A 70 -6.28 22.08 4.79
N GLU A 71 -5.52 21.65 5.79
CA GLU A 71 -4.75 22.56 6.64
C GLU A 71 -3.72 23.35 5.84
N VAL A 72 -2.97 22.68 4.96
CA VAL A 72 -2.02 23.35 4.08
C VAL A 72 -2.72 24.31 3.11
N THR A 73 -3.87 23.91 2.56
CA THR A 73 -4.67 24.79 1.70
C THR A 73 -5.11 26.06 2.42
N GLU A 74 -5.50 25.96 3.70
CA GLU A 74 -5.86 27.13 4.51
C GLU A 74 -4.65 28.00 4.87
N GLN A 75 -3.48 27.40 5.15
CA GLN A 75 -2.22 28.15 5.35
C GLN A 75 -1.83 28.95 4.11
N PHE A 76 -1.97 28.37 2.91
CA PHE A 76 -1.75 29.08 1.64
C PHE A 76 -2.73 30.23 1.43
N LYS A 77 -4.01 30.07 1.80
CA LYS A 77 -5.02 31.15 1.71
C LYS A 77 -4.73 32.31 2.66
N GLN A 78 -4.16 32.01 3.82
CA GLN A 78 -3.88 33.00 4.87
C GLN A 78 -2.52 33.71 4.68
N ALA A 79 -1.72 33.34 3.67
CA ALA A 79 -0.38 33.86 3.39
C ALA A 79 0.63 33.73 4.56
N GLU A 80 0.31 32.97 5.60
CA GLU A 80 1.24 32.50 6.63
C GLU A 80 1.82 31.15 6.20
N VAL A 81 2.75 31.17 5.24
CA VAL A 81 3.43 29.94 4.82
C VAL A 81 4.55 29.62 5.81
N THR A 82 4.29 28.68 6.73
CA THR A 82 5.30 28.13 7.65
C THR A 82 6.01 26.88 7.10
N LEU A 83 5.58 26.35 5.95
CA LEU A 83 6.13 25.14 5.34
C LEU A 83 7.34 25.45 4.47
N SER A 84 8.43 24.71 4.69
CA SER A 84 9.62 24.74 3.84
C SER A 84 9.35 24.07 2.49
N ALA A 85 10.18 24.38 1.49
CA ALA A 85 10.11 23.72 0.19
C ALA A 85 10.31 22.19 0.25
N GLU A 86 11.11 21.70 1.20
CA GLU A 86 11.28 20.28 1.48
C GLU A 86 10.01 19.66 2.05
N GLY A 87 9.37 20.29 3.04
CA GLY A 87 8.11 19.79 3.61
C GLY A 87 6.98 19.72 2.58
N LEU A 88 6.95 20.65 1.61
CA LEU A 88 6.00 20.61 0.50
C LEU A 88 6.30 19.45 -0.47
N GLN A 89 7.58 19.15 -0.73
CA GLN A 89 7.96 17.99 -1.53
C GLN A 89 7.60 16.67 -0.83
N ASP A 90 7.86 16.58 0.48
CA ASP A 90 7.56 15.37 1.25
C ASP A 90 6.05 15.10 1.26
N MET A 91 5.22 16.12 1.54
CA MET A 91 3.76 15.97 1.46
C MET A 91 3.27 15.56 0.06
N ARG A 92 3.87 16.12 -1.01
CA ARG A 92 3.56 15.71 -2.38
C ARG A 92 3.90 14.23 -2.59
N ASN A 93 5.04 13.78 -2.09
CA ASN A 93 5.51 12.41 -2.26
C ASN A 93 4.65 11.42 -1.46
N GLU A 94 4.32 11.73 -0.21
CA GLU A 94 3.40 10.95 0.63
C GLU A 94 2.01 10.82 -0.01
N CYS A 95 1.49 11.95 -0.51
CA CYS A 95 0.23 11.98 -1.25
C CYS A 95 0.24 11.08 -2.49
N LEU A 96 1.31 11.17 -3.28
CA LEU A 96 1.47 10.33 -4.47
C LEU A 96 1.61 8.84 -4.14
N ASP A 97 2.30 8.48 -3.07
CA ASP A 97 2.46 7.07 -2.68
C ASP A 97 1.16 6.46 -2.18
N MET A 98 0.41 7.19 -1.37
CA MET A 98 -0.88 6.72 -0.89
C MET A 98 -1.86 6.54 -2.06
N LEU A 99 -1.91 7.49 -3.00
CA LEU A 99 -2.73 7.36 -4.21
C LEU A 99 -2.30 6.15 -5.05
N LYS A 100 -0.99 5.93 -5.24
CA LYS A 100 -0.48 4.73 -5.93
C LYS A 100 -0.84 3.44 -5.19
N ALA A 101 -0.74 3.43 -3.86
CA ALA A 101 -1.09 2.28 -3.02
C ALA A 101 -2.59 1.96 -3.11
N ILE A 102 -3.45 2.98 -3.11
CA ILE A 102 -4.90 2.84 -3.29
C ILE A 102 -5.22 2.33 -4.69
N LEU A 103 -4.65 2.91 -5.75
CA LEU A 103 -4.85 2.43 -7.12
C LEU A 103 -4.43 0.97 -7.27
N TRP A 104 -3.29 0.60 -6.69
CA TRP A 104 -2.80 -0.77 -6.70
C TRP A 104 -3.72 -1.72 -5.91
N MET A 105 -4.22 -1.29 -4.75
CA MET A 105 -5.17 -2.05 -3.94
C MET A 105 -6.50 -2.23 -4.68
N LEU A 106 -7.01 -1.19 -5.34
CA LEU A 106 -8.22 -1.25 -6.16
C LEU A 106 -8.04 -2.20 -7.36
N ASP A 107 -6.92 -2.14 -8.07
CA ASP A 107 -6.66 -3.05 -9.19
C ASP A 107 -6.49 -4.51 -8.72
N GLY A 108 -5.93 -4.71 -7.52
CA GLY A 108 -5.89 -6.02 -6.85
C GLY A 108 -7.26 -6.54 -6.40
N ALA A 109 -8.21 -5.65 -6.11
CA ALA A 109 -9.58 -5.94 -5.70
C ALA A 109 -10.58 -5.96 -6.87
N ARG A 110 -10.10 -5.75 -8.11
CA ARG A 110 -10.88 -5.67 -9.34
C ARG A 110 -11.82 -6.86 -9.57
N TYR A 111 -11.47 -8.05 -9.06
CA TYR A 111 -12.30 -9.26 -9.10
C TYR A 111 -13.62 -9.15 -8.31
N LEU A 112 -13.78 -8.12 -7.45
CA LEU A 112 -15.00 -7.88 -6.68
C LEU A 112 -16.09 -7.15 -7.46
N TRP A 113 -15.74 -6.44 -8.54
CA TRP A 113 -16.67 -5.59 -9.30
C TRP A 113 -16.50 -5.68 -10.82
N GLN A 114 -15.46 -6.35 -11.29
CA GLN A 114 -15.41 -6.79 -12.68
C GLN A 114 -15.88 -8.22 -12.73
N ASP A 115 -17.02 -8.40 -13.38
CA ASP A 115 -17.46 -9.70 -13.87
C ASP A 115 -16.42 -10.17 -14.89
N GLU A 116 -15.35 -10.83 -14.42
CA GLU A 116 -14.69 -11.78 -15.29
C GLU A 116 -15.73 -12.87 -15.55
N GLU A 117 -16.20 -12.94 -16.81
CA GLU A 117 -16.92 -14.09 -17.33
C GLU A 117 -16.29 -15.32 -16.71
N LYS A 118 -17.09 -16.11 -15.99
CA LYS A 118 -16.65 -17.38 -15.42
C LYS A 118 -15.96 -18.15 -16.54
N SER A 119 -14.62 -18.15 -16.56
CA SER A 119 -13.85 -19.05 -17.38
C SER A 119 -14.36 -20.45 -17.04
N PRO A 120 -14.94 -21.18 -17.99
CA PRO A 120 -15.43 -22.52 -17.74
C PRO A 120 -14.24 -23.48 -17.83
N ASP A 121 -13.19 -23.28 -17.03
CA ASP A 121 -12.29 -24.36 -16.65
C ASP A 121 -11.25 -23.90 -15.62
N SER A 122 -11.45 -24.32 -14.38
CA SER A 122 -10.35 -24.79 -13.55
C SER A 122 -10.93 -25.72 -12.49
N GLY A 123 -11.52 -26.82 -12.97
CA GLY A 123 -11.51 -28.05 -12.19
C GLY A 123 -10.09 -28.59 -12.10
N ASN A 124 -9.75 -29.18 -10.95
CA ASN A 124 -8.54 -29.97 -10.66
C ASN A 124 -7.18 -29.25 -10.73
N CYS A 125 -6.62 -28.93 -9.55
CA CYS A 125 -5.57 -29.72 -8.88
C CYS A 125 -4.99 -28.96 -7.68
#